data_AF-A0A0A9Y5Y4-F1
#
_entry.id   AF-A0A0A9Y5Y4-F1
#
_cell.length_a   1.000
_cell.length_b   1.000
_cell.length_c   1.000
_cell.angle_alpha   90.00
_cell.angle_beta   90.00
_cell.angle_gamma   90.00
#
_symmetry.space_group_name_H-M   'P 1'
#
loop_
_entity.id
_entity.type
_entity.pdbx_description
1 polymer ?
#
loop_
_entity_poly.entity_id
_entity_poly.type
_entity_poly.pdbx_seq_one_letter_code
_entity_poly.pdbx_strand_id
1 'polypeptide(L)'
;LFGGILVLVLTMISLILFFVLISRPELVSFAVMELTICELTLYIMAILATLIGMIQVRQLKYDGLRNLELDNILLIGAQTGMFIYSTFTIIGGHFTLEKNTVLVLGTALASLVQTLCQTMFVLDASRRSCVTPEQIRHKPGREIVTFLLVTNLAMWAINTLEKSRAESHPIQLHFYGLWAWTIITHVSMPLAIFYRFHSTVCLCEIWKRAYKIKPTFM
;
A
#
# COMPACT_ATOMS: atom_id res chain seq x y z
N LEU A 1 -1.76 9.48 -14.67
CA LEU A 1 -3.20 9.41 -14.26
C LEU A 1 -3.95 8.19 -14.82
N PHE A 2 -4.07 8.02 -16.15
CA PHE A 2 -4.90 6.97 -16.77
C PHE A 2 -4.59 5.55 -16.30
N GLY A 3 -3.31 5.19 -16.19
CA GLY A 3 -2.90 3.88 -15.65
C GLY A 3 -3.39 3.65 -14.22
N GLY A 4 -3.43 4.69 -13.38
CA GLY A 4 -3.96 4.59 -12.01
C GLY A 4 -5.47 4.34 -12.01
N ILE A 5 -6.22 5.06 -12.85
CA ILE A 5 -7.68 4.87 -12.98
C ILE A 5 -7.99 3.45 -13.48
N LEU A 6 -7.26 2.96 -14.48
CA LEU A 6 -7.41 1.60 -14.98
C LEU A 6 -7.20 0.58 -13.85
N VAL A 7 -6.11 0.74 -13.09
CA VAL A 7 -5.81 -0.12 -11.93
C VAL A 7 -6.96 -0.08 -10.92
N LEU A 8 -7.46 1.09 -10.56
CA LEU A 8 -8.59 1.22 -9.62
C LEU A 8 -9.85 0.52 -10.13
N VAL A 9 -10.20 0.70 -11.41
CA VAL A 9 -11.37 0.04 -12.01
C VAL A 9 -11.22 -1.47 -11.99
N LEU A 10 -10.06 -2.00 -12.39
CA LEU A 10 -9.78 -3.43 -12.34
C LEU A 10 -9.87 -3.97 -10.91
N THR A 11 -9.35 -3.25 -9.92
CA THR A 11 -9.48 -3.61 -8.50
C THR A 11 -10.94 -3.62 -8.04
N MET A 12 -11.76 -2.66 -8.45
CA MET A 12 -13.19 -2.66 -8.11
C MET A 12 -13.91 -3.85 -8.74
N ILE A 13 -13.59 -4.21 -9.98
CA ILE A 13 -14.13 -5.40 -10.65
C ILE A 13 -13.72 -6.67 -9.89
N SER A 14 -12.45 -6.82 -9.53
CA SER A 14 -11.96 -7.94 -8.70
C SER A 14 -12.68 -8.03 -7.37
N LEU A 15 -12.89 -6.91 -6.67
CA LEU A 15 -13.63 -6.91 -5.39
C LEU A 15 -15.08 -7.34 -5.55
N ILE A 16 -15.77 -6.87 -6.59
CA ILE A 16 -17.14 -7.30 -6.88
C ILE A 16 -17.16 -8.81 -7.18
N LEU A 17 -16.24 -9.28 -8.01
CA LEU A 17 -16.11 -10.69 -8.36
C LEU A 17 -15.85 -11.56 -7.11
N PHE A 18 -14.95 -11.12 -6.24
CA PHE A 18 -14.68 -11.77 -4.95
C PHE A 18 -15.95 -11.91 -4.10
N PHE A 19 -16.72 -10.84 -3.91
CA PHE A 19 -17.95 -10.89 -3.10
C PHE A 19 -19.04 -11.79 -3.69
N VAL A 20 -19.13 -11.85 -5.02
CA VAL A 20 -20.06 -12.75 -5.71
C VAL A 20 -19.62 -14.21 -5.58
N LEU A 21 -18.33 -14.50 -5.75
CA LEU A 21 -17.79 -15.86 -5.70
C LEU A 21 -17.74 -16.42 -4.27
N ILE A 22 -17.39 -15.61 -3.26
CA ILE A 22 -17.29 -16.07 -1.86
C ILE A 22 -18.64 -16.51 -1.29
N SER A 23 -19.74 -16.01 -1.85
CA SER A 23 -21.10 -16.40 -1.46
C SER A 23 -21.48 -17.80 -1.94
N ARG A 24 -20.67 -18.43 -2.81
CA ARG A 24 -20.85 -19.79 -3.31
C ARG A 24 -19.78 -20.70 -2.70
N PRO A 25 -20.13 -21.68 -1.85
CA PRO A 25 -19.15 -22.48 -1.10
C PRO A 25 -18.17 -23.25 -2.01
N GLU A 26 -18.63 -23.69 -3.18
CA GLU A 26 -17.78 -24.39 -4.17
C GLU A 26 -16.72 -23.48 -4.83
N LEU A 27 -16.91 -22.16 -4.80
CA LEU A 27 -16.04 -21.18 -5.49
C LEU A 27 -15.17 -20.35 -4.53
N VAL A 28 -15.22 -20.61 -3.23
CA VAL A 28 -14.46 -19.87 -2.20
C VAL A 28 -12.96 -19.86 -2.49
N SER A 29 -12.39 -21.01 -2.84
CA SER A 29 -10.96 -21.13 -3.19
C SER A 29 -10.58 -20.27 -4.40
N PHE A 30 -11.45 -20.23 -5.42
CA PHE A 30 -11.25 -19.40 -6.61
C PHE A 30 -11.35 -17.91 -6.29
N ALA A 31 -12.30 -17.51 -5.43
CA ALA A 31 -12.45 -16.13 -4.97
C ALA A 31 -11.16 -15.64 -4.28
N VAL A 32 -10.65 -16.42 -3.32
CA VAL A 32 -9.42 -16.09 -2.58
C VAL A 32 -8.23 -16.02 -3.52
N MET A 33 -8.10 -16.97 -4.45
CA MET A 33 -7.00 -17.00 -5.42
C MET A 33 -7.02 -15.76 -6.33
N GLU A 34 -8.17 -15.43 -6.91
CA GLU A 34 -8.34 -14.27 -7.80
C GLU A 34 -7.93 -12.96 -7.11
N LEU A 35 -8.45 -12.72 -5.91
CA LEU A 35 -8.14 -11.50 -5.18
C LEU A 35 -6.67 -11.46 -4.75
N THR A 36 -6.10 -12.61 -4.33
CA THR A 36 -4.68 -12.69 -3.96
C THR A 36 -3.76 -12.36 -5.15
N ILE A 37 -4.11 -12.80 -6.36
CA ILE A 37 -3.38 -12.43 -7.59
C ILE A 37 -3.51 -10.92 -7.86
N CYS A 38 -4.71 -10.36 -7.69
CA CYS A 38 -4.95 -8.93 -7.85
C CYS A 38 -4.09 -8.11 -6.87
N GLU A 39 -4.06 -8.50 -5.59
CA GLU A 39 -3.22 -7.87 -4.57
C GLU A 39 -1.73 -7.95 -4.89
N LEU A 40 -1.23 -9.14 -5.26
CA LEU A 40 0.17 -9.33 -5.62
C LEU A 40 0.57 -8.42 -6.78
N THR A 41 -0.28 -8.34 -7.80
CA THR A 41 -0.06 -7.51 -8.99
C THR A 41 -0.01 -6.03 -8.59
N LEU A 42 -0.94 -5.58 -7.74
CA LEU A 42 -0.94 -4.21 -7.20
C LEU A 42 0.34 -3.89 -6.43
N TYR A 43 0.80 -4.80 -5.56
CA TYR A 43 2.03 -4.58 -4.79
C TYR A 43 3.26 -4.51 -5.69
N ILE A 44 3.39 -5.38 -6.68
CA ILE A 44 4.50 -5.35 -7.64
C ILE A 44 4.51 -4.03 -8.41
N MET A 45 3.36 -3.62 -8.96
CA MET A 45 3.26 -2.34 -9.69
C MET A 45 3.58 -1.14 -8.80
N ALA A 46 3.12 -1.15 -7.54
CA ALA A 46 3.40 -0.09 -6.59
C ALA A 46 4.88 -0.06 -6.17
N ILE A 47 5.54 -1.22 -6.01
CA ILE A 47 7.00 -1.29 -5.78
C ILE A 47 7.73 -0.65 -6.96
N LEU A 48 7.44 -1.06 -8.19
CA LEU A 48 8.09 -0.49 -9.37
C LEU A 48 7.86 1.02 -9.47
N ALA A 49 6.63 1.49 -9.25
CA ALA A 49 6.31 2.91 -9.26
C ALA A 49 7.02 3.68 -8.14
N THR A 50 7.13 3.14 -6.93
CA THR A 50 7.87 3.80 -5.84
C THR A 50 9.37 3.86 -6.12
N LEU A 51 9.98 2.80 -6.68
CA LEU A 51 11.37 2.81 -7.13
C LEU A 51 11.62 3.84 -8.22
N ILE A 52 10.77 3.91 -9.25
CA ILE A 52 10.85 4.92 -10.30
C ILE A 52 10.66 6.32 -9.71
N GLY A 53 9.71 6.49 -8.80
CA GLY A 53 9.44 7.75 -8.10
C GLY A 53 10.64 8.24 -7.31
N MET A 54 11.29 7.34 -6.54
CA MET A 54 12.52 7.64 -5.82
C MET A 54 13.63 8.13 -6.75
N ILE A 55 13.76 7.57 -7.95
CA ILE A 55 14.76 8.02 -8.92
C ILE A 55 14.40 9.39 -9.50
N GLN A 56 13.14 9.61 -9.91
CA GLN A 56 12.72 10.87 -10.53
C GLN A 56 12.78 12.06 -9.56
N VAL A 57 12.37 11.84 -8.31
CA VAL A 57 12.30 12.88 -7.28
C VAL A 57 13.69 13.28 -6.77
N ARG A 58 14.76 12.49 -7.01
CA ARG A 58 16.15 12.85 -6.66
C ARG A 58 16.63 14.15 -7.30
N GLN A 59 16.02 14.58 -8.40
CA GLN A 59 16.34 15.84 -9.07
C GLN A 59 15.93 17.06 -8.21
N LEU A 60 14.95 16.91 -7.31
CA LEU A 60 14.47 17.97 -6.43
C LEU A 60 15.42 18.17 -5.24
N LYS A 61 15.57 19.43 -4.79
CA LYS A 61 16.43 19.78 -3.65
C LYS A 61 15.89 19.15 -2.38
N TYR A 62 16.77 18.49 -1.63
CA TYR A 62 16.48 17.95 -0.31
C TYR A 62 16.70 19.00 0.78
N ASP A 63 15.70 19.19 1.65
CA ASP A 63 15.74 20.09 2.81
C ASP A 63 16.01 19.27 4.09
N GLY A 64 17.29 19.17 4.46
CA GLY A 64 17.73 18.41 5.64
C GLY A 64 17.41 19.07 6.98
N LEU A 65 17.07 20.35 6.98
CA LEU A 65 16.71 21.12 8.19
C LEU A 65 15.23 20.98 8.54
N ARG A 66 14.42 20.41 7.65
CA ARG A 66 13.00 20.20 7.90
C ARG A 66 12.79 19.05 8.90
N ASN A 67 12.18 19.38 10.03
CA ASN A 67 11.80 18.41 11.05
C ASN A 67 10.84 17.36 10.50
N LEU A 68 10.82 16.18 11.14
CA LEU A 68 9.79 15.18 10.88
C LEU A 68 8.42 15.77 11.23
N GLU A 69 7.59 15.95 10.21
CA GLU A 69 6.21 16.39 10.41
C GLU A 69 5.42 15.29 11.13
N LEU A 70 4.40 15.70 11.91
CA LEU A 70 3.53 14.76 12.62
C LEU A 70 2.97 13.70 11.66
N ASP A 71 2.65 14.09 10.42
CA ASP A 71 2.19 13.19 9.37
C ASP A 71 3.17 12.05 9.10
N ASN A 72 4.48 12.31 9.10
CA ASN A 72 5.51 11.30 8.88
C ASN A 72 5.61 10.33 10.07
N ILE A 73 5.44 10.83 11.29
CA ILE A 73 5.46 10.01 12.51
C ILE A 73 4.24 9.08 12.54
N LEU A 74 3.06 9.62 12.23
CA LEU A 74 1.81 8.85 12.13
C LEU A 74 1.92 7.76 11.07
N LEU A 75 2.55 8.04 9.93
CA LEU A 75 2.79 7.05 8.87
C LEU A 75 3.65 5.87 9.38
N ILE A 76 4.75 6.15 10.06
CA ILE A 76 5.65 5.12 10.62
C ILE A 76 4.93 4.32 11.72
N GLY A 77 4.14 4.98 12.56
CA GLY A 77 3.33 4.29 13.57
C GLY A 77 2.30 3.35 12.94
N ALA A 78 1.56 3.82 11.94
CA ALA A 78 0.53 3.05 11.24
C ALA A 78 1.11 1.81 10.50
N GLN A 79 2.32 1.93 9.99
CA GLN A 79 3.03 0.86 9.29
C GLN A 79 3.20 -0.40 10.15
N THR A 80 3.23 -0.28 11.47
CA THR A 80 3.30 -1.43 12.38
C THR A 80 2.14 -2.42 12.18
N GLY A 81 0.94 -1.94 11.85
CA GLY A 81 -0.21 -2.80 11.55
C GLY A 81 0.01 -3.69 10.33
N MET A 82 0.51 -3.10 9.24
CA MET A 82 0.87 -3.86 8.02
C MET A 82 1.93 -4.93 8.31
N PHE A 83 2.90 -4.61 9.16
CA PHE A 83 3.98 -5.53 9.54
C PHE A 83 3.50 -6.68 10.39
N ILE A 84 2.70 -6.39 11.42
CA ILE A 84 2.10 -7.43 12.28
C ILE A 84 1.29 -8.39 11.42
N TYR A 85 0.34 -7.88 10.64
CA TYR A 85 -0.51 -8.74 9.81
C TYR A 85 0.29 -9.61 8.83
N SER A 86 1.23 -9.01 8.11
CA SER A 86 2.01 -9.74 7.11
C SER A 86 2.94 -10.76 7.75
N THR A 87 3.53 -10.45 8.90
CA THR A 87 4.42 -11.39 9.61
C THR A 87 3.67 -12.62 10.09
N PHE A 88 2.50 -12.44 10.74
CA PHE A 88 1.68 -13.58 11.16
C PHE A 88 1.10 -14.35 9.96
N THR A 89 0.79 -13.67 8.86
CA THR A 89 0.40 -14.33 7.61
C THR A 89 1.53 -15.20 7.05
N ILE A 90 2.78 -14.71 7.08
CA ILE A 90 3.96 -15.45 6.63
C ILE A 90 4.22 -16.67 7.52
N ILE A 91 4.15 -16.50 8.84
CA ILE A 91 4.37 -17.61 9.78
C ILE A 91 3.30 -18.68 9.57
N GLY A 92 2.01 -18.32 9.59
CA GLY A 92 0.92 -19.28 9.41
C GLY A 92 0.96 -19.99 8.05
N GLY A 93 1.34 -19.27 6.99
CA GLY A 93 1.51 -19.85 5.67
C GLY A 93 2.72 -20.79 5.56
N HIS A 94 3.85 -20.45 6.17
CA HIS A 94 5.06 -21.27 6.06
C HIS A 94 4.89 -22.65 6.69
N PHE A 95 4.13 -22.74 7.78
CA PHE A 95 3.84 -24.01 8.46
C PHE A 95 2.65 -24.79 7.88
N THR A 96 1.91 -24.22 6.91
CA THR A 96 0.73 -24.82 6.28
C THR A 96 0.93 -24.94 4.77
N LEU A 97 2.00 -25.62 4.36
CA LEU A 97 2.47 -25.73 2.97
C LEU A 97 1.49 -26.51 2.06
N GLU A 98 0.51 -25.80 1.50
CA GLU A 98 -0.32 -26.23 0.37
C GLU A 98 -0.06 -25.34 -0.86
N LYS A 99 -0.54 -25.74 -2.06
CA LYS A 99 -0.26 -25.02 -3.32
C LYS A 99 -0.69 -23.55 -3.29
N ASN A 100 -1.85 -23.23 -2.70
CA ASN A 100 -2.33 -21.84 -2.60
C ASN A 100 -1.53 -21.01 -1.59
N THR A 101 -0.86 -21.66 -0.65
CA THR A 101 -0.11 -20.99 0.42
C THR A 101 1.11 -20.24 -0.11
N VAL A 102 1.77 -20.75 -1.17
CA VAL A 102 2.93 -20.07 -1.77
C VAL A 102 2.54 -18.69 -2.31
N LEU A 103 1.36 -18.58 -2.92
CA LEU A 103 0.86 -17.31 -3.42
C LEU A 103 0.59 -16.33 -2.27
N VAL A 104 -0.08 -16.79 -1.20
CA VAL A 104 -0.34 -15.97 0.00
C VAL A 104 0.95 -15.49 0.65
N LEU A 105 1.96 -16.37 0.77
CA LEU A 105 3.29 -16.02 1.28
C LEU A 105 3.98 -14.97 0.40
N GLY A 106 3.94 -15.17 -0.92
CA GLY A 106 4.48 -14.22 -1.88
C GLY A 106 3.79 -12.85 -1.78
N THR A 107 2.47 -12.82 -1.64
CA THR A 107 1.69 -11.59 -1.46
C THR A 107 2.01 -10.90 -0.14
N ALA A 108 2.14 -11.64 0.97
CA ALA A 108 2.49 -11.07 2.27
C ALA A 108 3.91 -10.46 2.26
N LEU A 109 4.89 -11.14 1.65
CA LEU A 109 6.24 -10.62 1.45
C LEU A 109 6.25 -9.39 0.55
N ALA A 110 5.52 -9.43 -0.58
CA ALA A 110 5.38 -8.29 -1.48
C ALA A 110 4.76 -7.09 -0.75
N SER A 111 3.78 -7.31 0.13
CA SER A 111 3.17 -6.26 0.95
C SER A 111 4.19 -5.60 1.88
N LEU A 112 5.03 -6.39 2.56
CA LEU A 112 6.09 -5.86 3.44
C LEU A 112 7.06 -4.98 2.67
N VAL A 113 7.57 -5.48 1.54
CA VAL A 113 8.51 -4.75 0.67
C VAL A 113 7.85 -3.48 0.13
N GLN A 114 6.61 -3.57 -0.35
CA GLN A 114 5.88 -2.43 -0.89
C GLN A 114 5.66 -1.36 0.17
N THR A 115 5.24 -1.72 1.37
CA THR A 115 5.04 -0.80 2.49
C THR A 115 6.35 -0.14 2.91
N LEU A 116 7.46 -0.89 2.97
CA LEU A 116 8.79 -0.34 3.24
C LEU A 116 9.21 0.69 2.18
N CYS A 117 9.18 0.30 0.90
CA CYS A 117 9.54 1.19 -0.21
C CYS A 117 8.66 2.44 -0.26
N GLN A 118 7.35 2.31 -0.03
CA GLN A 118 6.41 3.42 0.01
C GLN A 118 6.71 4.39 1.15
N THR A 119 6.94 3.90 2.37
CA THR A 119 7.29 4.77 3.50
C THR A 119 8.60 5.50 3.24
N MET A 120 9.63 4.80 2.75
CA MET A 120 10.91 5.44 2.41
C MET A 120 10.73 6.54 1.36
N PHE A 121 9.95 6.26 0.31
CA PHE A 121 9.64 7.25 -0.73
C PHE A 121 8.91 8.47 -0.16
N VAL A 122 7.89 8.27 0.68
CA VAL A 122 7.11 9.38 1.27
C VAL A 122 7.98 10.23 2.18
N LEU A 123 8.79 9.60 3.05
CA LEU A 123 9.69 10.33 3.95
C LEU A 123 10.72 11.17 3.17
N ASP A 124 11.34 10.60 2.14
CA ASP A 124 12.30 11.31 1.28
C ASP A 124 11.62 12.43 0.48
N ALA A 125 10.53 12.13 -0.23
CA ALA A 125 9.83 13.08 -1.06
C ALA A 125 9.17 14.22 -0.27
N SER A 126 8.74 13.97 0.98
CA SER A 126 8.18 15.01 1.85
C SER A 126 9.17 16.14 2.15
N ARG A 127 10.47 15.84 2.11
CA ARG A 127 11.57 16.79 2.36
C ARG A 127 12.11 17.43 1.09
N ARG A 128 11.52 17.14 -0.07
CA ARG A 128 12.00 17.63 -1.35
C ARG A 128 11.10 18.71 -1.93
N SER A 129 11.72 19.65 -2.63
CA SER A 129 11.00 20.76 -3.28
C SER A 129 11.75 21.25 -4.52
N CYS A 130 11.00 21.78 -5.50
CA CYS A 130 11.58 22.41 -6.68
C CYS A 130 12.31 23.70 -6.31
N VAL A 131 13.43 23.94 -7.00
CA VAL A 131 14.22 25.16 -6.85
C VAL A 131 14.46 25.89 -8.16
N THR A 132 14.41 25.19 -9.29
CA THR A 132 14.60 25.81 -10.61
C THR A 132 13.28 26.02 -11.35
N PRO A 133 13.18 27.07 -12.20
CA PRO A 133 12.02 27.26 -13.10
C PRO A 133 11.74 26.05 -13.99
N GLU A 134 12.79 25.35 -14.43
CA GLU A 134 12.68 24.14 -15.23
C GLU A 134 11.99 22.99 -14.48
N GLN A 135 12.34 22.77 -13.20
CA GLN A 135 11.70 21.77 -12.35
C GLN A 135 10.21 22.05 -12.11
N ILE A 136 9.80 23.31 -12.07
CA ILE A 136 8.39 23.71 -11.91
C ILE A 136 7.60 23.44 -13.18
N ARG A 137 8.24 23.61 -14.34
CA ARG A 137 7.64 23.32 -15.63
C ARG A 137 7.53 21.81 -15.87
N HIS A 138 8.61 21.06 -15.64
CA HIS A 138 8.68 19.63 -15.94
C HIS A 138 8.07 18.73 -14.85
N LYS A 139 8.09 19.18 -13.59
CA LYS A 139 7.46 18.50 -12.43
C LYS A 139 7.92 17.04 -12.28
N PRO A 140 9.23 16.81 -12.09
CA PRO A 140 9.80 15.46 -12.09
C PRO A 140 9.17 14.58 -11.00
N GLY A 141 8.68 13.40 -11.37
CA GLY A 141 8.03 12.47 -10.44
C GLY A 141 6.53 12.72 -10.22
N ARG A 142 5.94 13.81 -10.71
CA ARG A 142 4.54 14.16 -10.42
C ARG A 142 3.55 13.12 -10.92
N GLU A 143 3.75 12.63 -12.14
CA GLU A 143 2.88 11.59 -12.72
C GLU A 143 2.95 10.27 -11.93
N ILE A 144 4.14 9.92 -11.42
CA ILE A 144 4.33 8.74 -10.57
C ILE A 144 3.62 8.93 -9.23
N VAL A 145 3.72 10.10 -8.60
CA VAL A 145 2.97 10.41 -7.37
C VAL A 145 1.47 10.33 -7.64
N THR A 146 0.98 10.83 -8.78
CA THR A 146 -0.44 10.68 -9.17
C THR A 146 -0.85 9.22 -9.37
N PHE A 147 -0.01 8.40 -9.99
CA PHE A 147 -0.28 6.97 -10.11
C PHE A 147 -0.32 6.28 -8.74
N LEU A 148 0.63 6.58 -7.85
CA LEU A 148 0.70 6.03 -6.51
C LEU A 148 -0.48 6.45 -5.63
N LEU A 149 -1.02 7.66 -5.81
CA LEU A 149 -2.24 8.11 -5.13
C LEU A 149 -3.42 7.19 -5.44
N VAL A 150 -3.67 6.95 -6.72
CA VAL A 150 -4.80 6.10 -7.14
C VAL A 150 -4.57 4.64 -6.78
N THR A 151 -3.33 4.15 -6.90
CA THR A 151 -2.98 2.76 -6.53
C THR A 151 -3.09 2.54 -5.02
N ASN A 152 -2.72 3.53 -4.18
CA ASN A 152 -2.93 3.43 -2.73
C ASN A 152 -4.42 3.41 -2.36
N LEU A 153 -5.25 4.15 -3.08
CA LEU A 153 -6.71 4.07 -2.90
C LEU A 153 -7.26 2.67 -3.24
N ALA A 154 -6.77 2.05 -4.31
CA ALA A 154 -7.12 0.67 -4.67
C ALA A 154 -6.71 -0.32 -3.56
N MET A 155 -5.46 -0.24 -3.09
CA MET A 155 -4.96 -1.09 -1.98
C MET A 155 -5.71 -0.83 -0.66
N TRP A 156 -6.10 0.42 -0.38
CA TRP A 156 -6.92 0.78 0.77
C TRP A 156 -8.31 0.13 0.69
N ALA A 157 -8.93 0.13 -0.49
CA ALA A 157 -10.23 -0.47 -0.70
C ALA A 157 -10.19 -1.99 -0.45
N ILE A 158 -9.17 -2.71 -0.93
CA ILE A 158 -9.02 -4.14 -0.65
C ILE A 158 -8.86 -4.39 0.85
N ASN A 159 -7.92 -3.69 1.51
CA ASN A 159 -7.68 -3.85 2.95
C ASN A 159 -8.93 -3.55 3.79
N THR A 160 -9.78 -2.62 3.35
CA THR A 160 -11.00 -2.23 4.08
C THR A 160 -12.13 -3.23 3.85
N LEU A 161 -12.35 -3.64 2.60
CA LEU A 161 -13.52 -4.42 2.20
C LEU A 161 -13.33 -5.93 2.41
N GLU A 162 -12.12 -6.45 2.24
CA GLU A 162 -11.85 -7.88 2.38
C GLU A 162 -11.21 -8.20 3.73
N LYS A 163 -10.06 -7.61 4.05
CA LYS A 163 -9.27 -7.99 5.24
C LYS A 163 -9.92 -7.66 6.58
N SER A 164 -11.01 -6.89 6.59
CA SER A 164 -11.84 -6.70 7.79
C SER A 164 -12.61 -7.97 8.19
N ARG A 165 -12.63 -9.00 7.34
CA ARG A 165 -13.30 -10.28 7.61
C ARG A 165 -12.27 -11.34 8.03
N ALA A 166 -12.22 -11.66 9.32
CA ALA A 166 -11.36 -12.74 9.82
C ALA A 166 -11.69 -14.11 9.18
N GLU A 167 -12.95 -14.30 8.76
CA GLU A 167 -13.47 -15.54 8.16
C GLU A 167 -13.04 -15.80 6.71
N SER A 168 -12.46 -14.82 6.00
CA SER A 168 -12.01 -15.01 4.60
C SER A 168 -10.69 -15.80 4.47
N HIS A 169 -10.05 -16.15 5.60
CA HIS A 169 -8.69 -16.67 5.67
C HIS A 169 -8.63 -18.07 6.33
N PRO A 170 -9.09 -19.13 5.65
CA PRO A 170 -9.23 -20.46 6.24
C PRO A 170 -7.90 -21.08 6.70
N ILE A 171 -6.80 -20.74 6.03
CA ILE A 171 -5.46 -21.28 6.33
C ILE A 171 -4.95 -20.75 7.69
N GLN A 172 -5.03 -19.44 7.89
CA GLN A 172 -4.56 -18.78 9.11
C GLN A 172 -5.45 -19.13 10.31
N LEU A 173 -6.76 -19.22 10.10
CA LEU A 173 -7.71 -19.70 11.10
C LEU A 173 -7.41 -21.12 11.55
N HIS A 174 -7.05 -22.02 10.61
CA HIS A 174 -6.69 -23.39 10.94
C HIS A 174 -5.39 -23.48 11.76
N PHE A 175 -4.40 -22.64 11.44
CA PHE A 175 -3.11 -22.65 12.14
C PHE A 175 -3.15 -21.99 13.53
N TYR A 176 -3.69 -20.77 13.63
CA TYR A 176 -3.69 -20.01 14.88
C TYR A 176 -4.91 -20.27 15.76
N GLY A 177 -5.98 -20.84 15.19
CA GLY A 177 -7.29 -20.91 15.82
C GLY A 177 -8.04 -19.57 15.74
N LEU A 178 -9.37 -19.66 15.89
CA LEU A 178 -10.28 -18.54 15.71
C LEU A 178 -9.91 -17.32 16.57
N TRP A 179 -9.68 -17.51 17.87
CA TRP A 179 -9.48 -16.39 18.80
C TRP A 179 -8.16 -15.65 18.59
N ALA A 180 -7.06 -16.38 18.44
CA ALA A 180 -5.75 -15.76 18.25
C ALA A 180 -5.69 -15.00 16.92
N TRP A 181 -6.17 -15.61 15.83
CA TRP A 181 -6.23 -14.95 14.53
C TRP A 181 -7.13 -13.70 14.56
N THR A 182 -8.32 -13.83 15.15
CA THR A 182 -9.26 -12.71 15.34
C THR A 182 -8.59 -11.54 16.08
N ILE A 183 -7.88 -11.78 17.18
CA ILE A 183 -7.17 -10.73 17.91
C ILE A 183 -6.10 -10.07 17.02
N ILE A 184 -5.28 -10.89 16.35
CA ILE A 184 -4.22 -10.39 15.44
C ILE A 184 -4.82 -9.50 14.36
N THR A 185 -5.89 -9.95 13.68
CA THR A 185 -6.53 -9.17 12.61
C THR A 185 -7.19 -7.91 13.13
N HIS A 186 -7.91 -7.96 14.25
CA HIS A 186 -8.60 -6.78 14.79
C HIS A 186 -7.67 -5.71 15.33
N VAL A 187 -6.47 -6.07 15.79
CA VAL A 187 -5.46 -5.08 16.20
C VAL A 187 -4.71 -4.53 14.98
N SER A 188 -4.29 -5.39 14.06
CA SER A 188 -3.42 -4.99 12.95
C SER A 188 -4.16 -4.31 11.79
N MET A 189 -5.39 -4.72 11.48
CA MET A 189 -6.13 -4.21 10.33
C MET A 189 -6.50 -2.74 10.39
N PRO A 190 -7.01 -2.20 11.51
CA PRO A 190 -7.30 -0.77 11.60
C PRO A 190 -6.05 0.08 11.36
N LEU A 191 -4.91 -0.34 11.90
CA LEU A 191 -3.62 0.32 11.69
C LEU A 191 -3.15 0.20 10.23
N ALA A 192 -3.31 -0.98 9.61
CA ALA A 192 -3.00 -1.21 8.21
C ALA A 192 -3.86 -0.36 7.25
N ILE A 193 -5.16 -0.26 7.52
CA ILE A 193 -6.09 0.60 6.79
C ILE A 193 -5.70 2.07 6.97
N PHE A 194 -5.42 2.48 8.22
CA PHE A 194 -4.96 3.82 8.53
C PHE A 194 -3.65 4.17 7.81
N TYR A 195 -2.69 3.25 7.72
CA TYR A 195 -1.46 3.44 6.95
C TYR A 195 -1.75 3.75 5.47
N ARG A 196 -2.64 2.98 4.83
CA ARG A 196 -2.98 3.18 3.41
C ARG A 196 -3.66 4.52 3.16
N PHE A 197 -4.58 4.88 4.05
CA PHE A 197 -5.27 6.18 4.01
C PHE A 197 -4.26 7.33 4.19
N HIS A 198 -3.46 7.27 5.25
CA HIS A 198 -2.53 8.33 5.61
C HIS A 198 -1.38 8.47 4.61
N SER A 199 -0.87 7.36 4.07
CA SER A 199 0.08 7.37 2.94
C SER A 199 -0.48 8.14 1.74
N THR A 200 -1.77 7.97 1.42
CA THR A 200 -2.45 8.73 0.35
C THR A 200 -2.50 10.22 0.66
N VAL A 201 -2.78 10.59 1.92
CA VAL A 201 -2.76 12.00 2.37
C VAL A 201 -1.35 12.61 2.22
N CYS A 202 -0.31 11.91 2.68
CA CYS A 202 1.08 12.38 2.54
C CYS A 202 1.48 12.55 1.07
N LEU A 203 1.13 11.60 0.20
CA LEU A 203 1.37 11.70 -1.24
C LEU A 203 0.64 12.90 -1.88
N CYS A 204 -0.57 13.21 -1.41
CA CYS A 204 -1.35 14.34 -1.89
C CYS A 204 -0.67 15.67 -1.50
N GLU A 205 -0.16 15.75 -0.28
CA GLU A 205 0.62 16.91 0.18
C GLU A 205 1.93 17.05 -0.60
N ILE A 206 2.65 15.95 -0.88
CA ILE A 206 3.83 15.97 -1.76
C ILE A 206 3.45 16.50 -3.15
N TRP A 207 2.38 15.99 -3.76
CA TRP A 207 1.91 16.41 -5.08
C TRP A 207 1.56 17.90 -5.14
N LYS A 208 0.99 18.46 -4.07
CA LYS A 208 0.63 19.88 -3.96
C LYS A 208 1.83 20.79 -3.67
N ARG A 209 2.72 20.38 -2.77
CA ARG A 209 3.78 21.24 -2.19
C ARG A 209 5.09 21.18 -2.96
N ALA A 210 5.48 20.01 -3.49
CA ALA A 210 6.81 19.81 -4.06
C ALA A 210 7.13 20.69 -5.28
N TYR A 211 6.11 21.26 -5.94
CA TYR A 211 6.24 22.05 -7.18
C TYR A 211 5.87 23.54 -7.00
N LYS A 212 5.86 24.05 -5.77
CA LYS A 212 5.70 25.49 -5.49
C LYS A 212 7.05 26.08 -5.06
N ILE A 213 7.45 27.22 -5.64
CA ILE A 213 8.60 27.99 -5.13
C ILE A 213 8.21 28.53 -3.76
N LYS A 214 9.00 28.22 -2.73
CA LYS A 214 8.95 28.99 -1.49
C LYS A 214 9.50 30.38 -1.83
N PRO A 215 8.74 31.48 -1.62
CA PRO A 215 9.30 32.80 -1.81
C PRO A 215 10.53 32.92 -0.91
N THR A 216 11.70 33.08 -1.51
CA THR A 216 12.86 33.62 -0.81
C THR A 216 12.45 35.02 -0.40
N PHE A 217 12.14 35.21 0.88
CA PHE A 217 12.13 36.53 1.47
C PHE A 217 13.51 37.13 1.20
N MET A 218 13.57 38.06 0.24
CA MET A 218 14.62 39.07 0.17
C MET A 218 14.36 40.10 1.26
#